data_AF-A0A4D7AV65-F1
#
_entry.id   AF-A0A4D7AV65-F1
#
_cell.length_a   1.000
_cell.length_b   1.000
_cell.length_c   1.000
_cell.angle_alpha   90.00
_cell.angle_beta   90.00
_cell.angle_gamma   90.00
#
_symmetry.space_group_name_H-M   'P 1'
#
loop_
_entity.id
_entity.type
_entity.pdbx_description
1 polymer ?
#
loop_
_entity_poly.entity_id
_entity_poly.type
_entity_poly.pdbx_seq_one_letter_code
_entity_poly.pdbx_strand_id
1 'polypeptide(L)'
;MEHDLDQTPDLLLEVVDECVRAGRRRNEIAAFLAREYGLDAGSIARLIADHGARQTRQAVSAGITASAALYLAVLSLLQRQAQEPGELMPLMLLA
;
A
#
# COMPACT_ATOMS: atom_id res chain seq x y z
N MET A 1 19.85 25.77 13.31
CA MET A 1 19.14 25.40 12.07
C MET A 1 19.82 24.14 11.56
N GLU A 2 19.37 22.99 12.03
CA GLU A 2 19.95 21.69 11.72
C GLU A 2 18.84 20.82 11.11
N HIS A 3 18.52 21.05 9.84
CA HIS A 3 17.44 20.32 9.16
C HIS A 3 17.69 20.13 7.65
N ASP A 4 18.95 19.99 7.24
CA ASP A 4 19.32 19.85 5.81
C ASP A 4 19.86 18.46 5.43
N LEU A 5 20.09 17.57 6.40
CA LEU A 5 20.66 16.23 6.14
C LEU A 5 19.61 15.12 5.97
N ASP A 6 18.33 15.41 6.24
CA ASP A 6 17.24 14.44 6.18
C ASP A 6 16.52 14.41 4.81
N GLN A 7 16.73 15.42 3.94
CA GLN A 7 16.00 15.53 2.67
C GLN A 7 16.65 14.75 1.51
N THR A 8 17.97 14.57 1.53
CA THR A 8 18.72 13.84 0.50
C THR A 8 18.30 12.38 0.32
N PRO A 9 18.07 11.58 1.40
CA PRO A 9 17.65 10.19 1.24
C PRO A 9 16.24 10.04 0.66
N ASP A 10 15.29 10.89 1.05
CA ASP A 10 13.92 10.80 0.51
C ASP A 10 13.84 11.22 -0.97
N LEU A 11 14.63 12.22 -1.40
CA LEU A 11 14.71 12.58 -2.82
C LEU A 11 15.27 11.43 -3.68
N LEU A 12 16.29 10.74 -3.19
CA LEU A 12 16.86 9.58 -3.88
C LEU A 12 15.88 8.41 -3.95
N LEU A 13 15.02 8.24 -2.94
CA LEU A 13 13.95 7.26 -2.95
C LEU A 13 12.86 7.59 -3.98
N GLU A 14 12.50 8.86 -4.15
CA GLU A 14 11.57 9.29 -5.21
C GLU A 14 12.14 9.00 -6.60
N VAL A 15 13.44 9.24 -6.80
CA VAL A 15 14.13 8.91 -8.05
C VAL A 15 14.11 7.40 -8.33
N VAL A 16 14.30 6.57 -7.30
CA VAL A 16 14.18 5.11 -7.42
C VAL A 16 12.75 4.70 -7.79
N ASP A 17 11.74 5.28 -7.14
CA ASP A 17 10.33 5.01 -7.42
C ASP A 17 9.97 5.33 -8.87
N GLU A 18 10.37 6.49 -9.37
CA GLU A 18 10.13 6.89 -10.76
C GLU A 18 10.81 5.93 -11.75
N CYS A 19 12.05 5.50 -11.46
CA CYS A 19 12.73 4.53 -12.31
C CYS A 19 12.02 3.17 -12.34
N VAL A 20 11.50 2.71 -11.20
CA VAL A 20 10.73 1.46 -11.09
C VAL A 20 9.41 1.59 -11.86
N ARG A 21 8.70 2.73 -11.72
CA ARG A 21 7.47 3.02 -12.47
C ARG A 21 7.68 3.09 -13.98
N ALA A 22 8.84 3.60 -14.41
CA ALA A 22 9.26 3.58 -15.80
C ALA A 22 9.65 2.16 -16.31
N GLY A 23 9.59 1.13 -15.45
CA GLY A 23 9.88 -0.25 -15.80
C GLY A 23 11.38 -0.59 -15.90
N ARG A 24 12.27 0.26 -15.36
CA ARG A 24 13.70 -0.02 -15.40
C ARG A 24 14.06 -1.19 -14.49
N ARG A 25 15.04 -1.99 -14.92
CA ARG A 25 15.54 -3.11 -14.12
C ARG A 25 16.45 -2.61 -13.01
N ARG A 26 16.49 -3.34 -11.89
CA ARG A 26 17.31 -3.00 -10.72
C ARG A 26 18.78 -2.67 -11.05
N ASN A 27 19.39 -3.40 -11.99
CA ASN A 27 20.77 -3.15 -12.42
C ASN A 27 20.94 -1.83 -13.19
N GLU A 28 19.93 -1.43 -13.97
CA GLU A 28 19.91 -0.17 -14.71
C GLU A 28 19.74 1.01 -13.75
N ILE A 29 18.89 0.85 -12.73
CA ILE A 29 18.70 1.82 -11.65
C ILE A 29 20.00 1.99 -10.86
N ALA A 30 20.65 0.89 -10.48
CA ALA A 30 21.92 0.94 -9.77
C ALA A 30 23.02 1.65 -10.59
N ALA A 31 23.13 1.35 -11.88
CA ALA A 31 24.08 2.01 -12.77
C ALA A 31 23.79 3.52 -12.92
N PHE A 32 22.51 3.89 -13.03
CA PHE A 32 22.08 5.29 -13.08
C PHE A 32 22.44 6.04 -11.79
N LEU A 33 22.16 5.46 -10.63
CA LEU A 33 22.47 6.04 -9.32
C LEU A 33 23.97 6.20 -9.10
N ALA A 34 24.76 5.21 -9.49
CA ALA A 34 26.23 5.30 -9.43
C ALA A 34 26.78 6.40 -10.34
N ARG A 35 26.18 6.56 -11.54
CA ARG A 35 26.65 7.52 -12.56
C ARG A 35 26.23 8.97 -12.27
N GLU A 36 24.95 9.19 -11.97
CA GLU A 36 24.39 10.55 -11.84
C GLU A 36 24.56 11.11 -10.42
N TYR A 37 24.56 10.24 -9.40
CA TYR A 37 24.61 10.65 -7.99
C TYR A 37 25.89 10.21 -7.28
N GLY A 38 26.80 9.53 -7.98
CA GLY A 38 28.09 9.10 -7.42
C GLY A 38 27.97 8.11 -6.26
N LEU A 39 26.83 7.43 -6.14
CA LEU A 39 26.57 6.53 -5.01
C LEU A 39 27.41 5.25 -5.11
N ASP A 40 27.93 4.80 -3.97
CA ASP A 40 28.62 3.52 -3.87
C ASP A 40 27.62 2.34 -3.84
N ALA A 41 28.12 1.15 -4.14
CA ALA A 41 27.31 -0.06 -4.22
C ALA A 41 26.57 -0.40 -2.90
N GLY A 42 27.16 -0.09 -1.75
CA GLY A 42 26.55 -0.31 -0.43
C GLY A 42 25.39 0.65 -0.19
N SER A 43 25.57 1.93 -0.51
CA SER A 43 24.52 2.95 -0.43
C SER A 43 23.35 2.64 -1.38
N ILE A 44 23.64 2.24 -2.61
CA ILE A 44 22.62 1.81 -3.59
C ILE A 44 21.87 0.57 -3.09
N ALA A 45 22.58 -0.42 -2.54
CA ALA A 45 21.96 -1.62 -2.00
C ALA A 45 21.01 -1.31 -0.83
N ARG A 46 21.42 -0.41 0.08
CA ARG A 46 20.57 0.07 1.18
C ARG A 46 19.35 0.83 0.66
N LEU A 47 19.53 1.72 -0.31
CA LEU A 47 18.44 2.52 -0.88
C LEU A 47 17.38 1.64 -1.55
N ILE A 48 17.80 0.65 -2.35
CA ILE A 48 16.89 -0.29 -3.00
C ILE A 48 16.21 -1.20 -1.97
N ALA A 49 16.92 -1.62 -0.92
CA ALA A 49 16.34 -2.42 0.15
C ALA A 49 15.30 -1.63 0.96
N ASP A 50 15.56 -0.35 1.27
CA ASP A 50 14.60 0.52 1.97
C ASP A 50 13.35 0.76 1.13
N HIS A 51 13.52 1.02 -0.17
CA HIS A 51 12.41 1.12 -1.12
C HIS A 51 11.56 -0.16 -1.14
N GLY A 52 12.19 -1.33 -1.24
CA GLY A 52 11.48 -2.62 -1.21
C GLY A 52 10.72 -2.87 0.11
N ALA A 53 11.29 -2.48 1.25
CA ALA A 53 10.65 -2.59 2.56
C ALA A 53 9.42 -1.67 2.69
N ARG A 54 9.50 -0.42 2.21
CA ARG A 54 8.38 0.53 2.18
C ARG A 54 7.26 0.03 1.26
N GLN A 55 7.60 -0.42 0.06
CA GLN A 55 6.63 -0.94 -0.91
C GLN A 55 5.90 -2.19 -0.38
N THR A 56 6.64 -3.11 0.26
CA THR A 56 6.05 -4.31 0.88
C THR A 56 5.07 -3.94 2.00
N ARG A 57 5.42 -2.99 2.87
CA ARG A 57 4.52 -2.53 3.94
C ARG A 57 3.24 -1.90 3.38
N GLN A 58 3.36 -1.07 2.34
CA GLN A 58 2.19 -0.46 1.69
C GLN A 58 1.30 -1.51 1.04
N ALA A 59 1.87 -2.48 0.32
CA ALA A 59 1.13 -3.57 -0.29
C ALA A 59 0.39 -4.45 0.74
N VAL A 60 1.05 -4.75 1.87
CA VAL A 60 0.43 -5.50 2.98
C VAL A 60 -0.74 -4.71 3.60
N SER A 61 -0.57 -3.42 3.82
CA SER A 61 -1.64 -2.58 4.40
C SER A 61 -2.87 -2.49 3.49
N ALA A 62 -2.66 -2.33 2.17
CA ALA A 62 -3.74 -2.29 1.19
C ALA A 62 -4.52 -3.63 1.15
N GLY A 63 -3.79 -4.75 1.22
CA GLY A 63 -4.38 -6.09 1.26
C GLY A 63 -5.26 -6.33 2.50
N ILE A 64 -4.85 -5.82 3.67
CA ILE A 64 -5.61 -5.94 4.92
C ILE A 64 -6.88 -5.08 4.89
N THR A 65 -6.82 -3.85 4.40
CA THR A 65 -8.02 -2.99 4.29
C THR A 65 -9.05 -3.54 3.32
N ALA A 66 -8.62 -4.11 2.19
CA ALA A 66 -9.54 -4.68 1.20
C ALA A 66 -10.27 -5.91 1.77
N SER A 67 -9.57 -6.76 2.52
CA SER A 67 -10.16 -7.94 3.15
C SER A 67 -11.10 -7.58 4.31
N ALA A 68 -10.79 -6.56 5.11
CA ALA A 68 -11.69 -6.06 6.15
C ALA A 68 -13.01 -5.49 5.58
N ALA A 69 -12.95 -4.74 4.47
CA ALA A 69 -14.14 -4.21 3.81
C ALA A 69 -15.05 -5.32 3.25
N LEU A 70 -14.47 -6.35 2.64
CA LEU A 70 -15.19 -7.54 2.19
C LEU A 70 -15.86 -8.29 3.35
N TYR A 71 -15.15 -8.47 4.47
CA TYR A 71 -15.69 -9.14 5.65
C TYR A 71 -16.88 -8.37 6.25
N LEU A 72 -16.77 -7.04 6.38
CA LEU A 72 -17.86 -6.19 6.84
C LEU A 72 -19.06 -6.22 5.89
N ALA A 73 -18.84 -6.18 4.58
CA ALA A 73 -19.93 -6.27 3.59
C ALA A 73 -20.70 -7.59 3.68
N VAL A 74 -20.00 -8.72 3.89
CA VAL A 74 -20.63 -10.04 4.09
C VAL A 74 -21.42 -10.07 5.40
N LEU A 75 -20.87 -9.53 6.49
CA LEU A 75 -21.57 -9.43 7.77
C LEU A 75 -22.85 -8.57 7.65
N SER A 76 -22.78 -7.43 6.97
CA SER A 76 -23.96 -6.58 6.73
C SER A 76 -25.04 -7.30 5.91
N LEU A 77 -24.65 -8.11 4.92
CA LEU A 77 -25.59 -8.89 4.13
C LEU A 77 -26.28 -9.98 4.96
N LEU A 78 -25.52 -10.68 5.82
CA LEU A 78 -26.05 -11.67 6.75
C LEU A 78 -27.00 -11.04 7.78
N GLN A 79 -26.64 -9.89 8.35
CA GLN A 79 -27.51 -9.16 9.27
C GLN A 79 -28.81 -8.73 8.59
N ARG A 80 -28.76 -8.26 7.34
CA ARG A 80 -29.95 -7.89 6.58
C ARG A 80 -30.88 -9.08 6.39
N GLN A 81 -30.36 -10.23 5.97
CA GLN A 81 -31.15 -11.46 5.80
C GLN A 81 -31.78 -11.95 7.11
N ALA A 82 -31.07 -11.81 8.23
CA ALA A 82 -31.59 -12.17 9.55
C ALA A 82 -32.70 -11.23 10.05
N GLN A 83 -32.83 -10.03 9.48
CA GLN A 83 -33.79 -9.01 9.88
C GLN A 83 -35.07 -9.01 9.01
N GLU A 84 -35.05 -9.66 7.84
CA GLU A 84 -36.23 -9.82 6.97
C GLU A 84 -37.22 -10.96 7.29
N PRO A 85 -37.11 -11.81 8.36
CA PRO A 85 -38.18 -12.77 8.68
C PRO A 85 -39.30 -12.18 9.55
N GLY A 86 -39.34 -10.86 9.78
CA GLY A 86 -40.25 -10.20 10.72
C GLY A 86 -41.34 -9.30 10.13
N GLU A 87 -41.34 -9.02 8.81
CA GLU A 87 -42.26 -8.03 8.21
C GLU A 87 -43.35 -8.65 7.32
N LEU A 88 -43.65 -9.94 7.50
CA LEU A 88 -44.82 -10.58 6.89
C LEU A 88 -45.66 -11.29 7.98
N MET A 89 -46.57 -10.51 8.57
CA MET A 89 -47.74 -10.87 9.40
C MET A 89 -47.49 -11.10 10.91
N PRO A 90 -48.29 -10.44 11.80
CA PRO A 90 -49.74 -10.68 11.85
C PRO A 90 -50.56 -9.38 11.82
N LEU A 91 -51.02 -9.00 10.62
CA LEU A 91 -52.20 -8.13 10.46
C LEU A 91 -53.49 -8.95 10.23
N MET A 92 -53.46 -10.26 10.51
CA MET A 92 -54.64 -11.15 10.52
C MET A 92 -55.03 -11.51 11.96
N LEU A 93 -55.27 -10.51 12.81
CA LEU A 93 -55.87 -10.75 14.13
C LEU A 93 -56.90 -9.69 14.57
N LEU A 94 -57.44 -8.90 13.62
CA LEU A 94 -58.47 -7.90 13.92
C LEU A 94 -59.34 -7.60 12.69
N ALA A 95 -60.24 -8.54 12.36
CA ALA A 95 -61.50 -8.29 11.66
C ALA A 95 -62.44 -9.49 11.85
#